data_AF-A0A7S1H2X6-F1
#
_entry.id   AF-A0A7S1H2X6-F1
#
_cell.length_a   1.000
_cell.length_b   1.000
_cell.length_c   1.000
_cell.angle_alpha   90.00
_cell.angle_beta   90.00
_cell.angle_gamma   90.00
#
_symmetry.space_group_name_H-M   'P 1'
#
loop_
_entity.id
_entity.type
_entity.pdbx_description
1 polymer ?
#
loop_
_entity_poly.entity_id
_entity_poly.type
_entity_poly.pdbx_seq_one_letter_code
_entity_poly.pdbx_strand_id
1 'polypeptide(L)'
;KGKKTDGLNRKPYSPLSDEAKLDEYEQFDDYMEIIIQFGYVTLFASAYPLASSIMIIANLVEMRSDTFKLSFICRKPRSLRCDGLGMWGSLLSGLVTLSALTNCLIFGFTSGQLMEWLPSLYTIDESDHMRFSDNKGWLVIFIIFGVERALLFTKLLINAVIPDIPEDVMDELQRKHFVQEEESRQYERGLGNVNNSNKSD
;
A
#
# COMPACT_ATOMS: atom_id res chain seq x y z
N LYS A 1 13.92 71.00 -14.65
CA LYS A 1 13.28 70.17 -13.60
C LYS A 1 12.68 68.93 -14.25
N GLY A 2 13.46 67.86 -14.41
CA GLY A 2 12.97 66.58 -14.95
C GLY A 2 12.23 65.82 -13.85
N LYS A 3 10.94 65.52 -14.07
CA LYS A 3 10.19 64.60 -13.22
C LYS A 3 10.73 63.20 -13.49
N LYS A 4 11.45 62.62 -12.52
CA LYS A 4 11.69 61.17 -12.49
C LYS A 4 10.34 60.50 -12.37
N THR A 5 9.86 59.92 -13.46
CA THR A 5 8.82 58.89 -13.41
C THR A 5 9.48 57.67 -12.80
N ASP A 6 9.42 57.55 -11.48
CA ASP A 6 9.68 56.29 -10.79
C ASP A 6 8.56 55.34 -11.20
N GLY A 7 8.76 54.73 -12.38
CA GLY A 7 7.98 53.61 -12.86
C GLY A 7 8.15 52.50 -11.86
N LEU A 8 7.22 52.42 -10.92
CA LEU A 8 7.08 51.29 -10.02
C LEU A 8 6.99 50.05 -10.92
N ASN A 9 8.11 49.33 -11.01
CA ASN A 9 8.23 48.03 -11.64
C ASN A 9 7.48 47.02 -10.75
N ARG A 10 6.15 47.15 -10.70
CA ARG A 10 5.29 46.15 -10.09
C ARG A 10 5.23 45.02 -11.11
N LYS A 11 6.03 43.98 -10.88
CA LYS A 11 5.76 42.68 -11.51
C LYS A 11 4.26 42.41 -11.33
N PRO A 12 3.51 42.11 -12.40
CA PRO A 12 2.09 41.86 -12.26
C PRO A 12 1.93 40.68 -11.30
N TYR A 13 1.33 40.94 -10.13
CA TYR A 13 0.93 39.89 -9.21
C TYR A 13 -0.05 39.00 -9.96
N SER A 14 0.42 37.83 -10.34
CA SER A 14 -0.39 36.78 -10.96
C SER A 14 -0.32 35.58 -10.03
N PRO A 15 -1.45 35.04 -9.58
CA PRO A 15 -1.48 33.81 -8.77
C PRO A 15 -0.65 32.68 -9.39
N LEU A 16 -0.58 32.63 -10.73
CA LEU A 16 0.23 31.67 -11.48
C LEU A 16 1.73 31.84 -11.26
N SER A 17 2.21 33.08 -11.07
CA SER A 17 3.63 33.35 -10.82
C SER A 17 4.07 32.98 -9.42
N ASP A 18 3.14 32.97 -8.46
CA ASP A 18 3.41 32.52 -7.10
C ASP A 18 3.32 30.99 -7.00
N GLU A 19 2.34 30.39 -7.67
CA GLU A 19 2.22 28.93 -7.80
C GLU A 19 3.41 28.31 -8.56
N ALA A 20 3.96 29.00 -9.57
CA ALA A 20 5.14 28.54 -10.30
C ALA A 20 6.43 28.53 -9.46
N LYS A 21 6.46 29.20 -8.29
CA LYS A 21 7.61 29.19 -7.38
C LYS A 21 7.55 28.05 -6.36
N LEU A 22 6.39 27.40 -6.20
CA LEU A 22 6.23 26.28 -5.29
C LEU A 22 6.89 25.03 -5.88
N ASP A 23 7.35 24.14 -5.01
CA ASP A 23 7.99 22.90 -5.40
C ASP A 23 6.99 21.93 -6.04
N GLU A 24 7.49 21.06 -6.91
CA GLU A 24 6.69 19.97 -7.47
C GLU A 24 6.45 18.91 -6.40
N TYR A 25 5.22 18.39 -6.37
CA TYR A 25 4.88 17.32 -5.46
C TYR A 25 5.45 15.99 -5.95
N GLU A 26 6.30 15.37 -5.13
CA GLU A 26 6.87 14.04 -5.38
C GLU A 26 6.18 12.99 -4.50
N GLN A 27 5.54 12.01 -5.14
CA GLN A 27 4.76 10.97 -4.45
C GLN A 27 5.62 9.83 -3.90
N PHE A 28 6.89 9.73 -4.35
CA PHE A 28 7.75 8.59 -4.04
C PHE A 28 8.09 8.51 -2.54
N ASP A 29 8.46 9.64 -1.93
CA ASP A 29 8.82 9.70 -0.52
C ASP A 29 7.63 9.37 0.38
N ASP A 30 6.45 9.91 0.06
CA ASP A 30 5.22 9.65 0.81
C ASP A 30 4.86 8.14 0.78
N TYR A 31 5.05 7.46 -0.36
CA TYR A 31 4.88 6.00 -0.42
C TYR A 31 5.96 5.26 0.37
N MET A 32 7.22 5.70 0.28
CA MET A 32 8.31 5.05 1.00
C MET A 32 8.09 5.12 2.51
N GLU A 33 7.61 6.26 3.01
CA GLU A 33 7.25 6.43 4.41
C GLU A 33 6.22 5.37 4.85
N ILE A 34 5.12 5.24 4.11
CA ILE A 34 4.08 4.24 4.40
C ILE A 34 4.65 2.81 4.40
N ILE A 35 5.53 2.49 3.44
CA ILE A 35 6.16 1.17 3.32
C ILE A 35 7.06 0.87 4.52
N ILE A 36 7.93 1.81 4.91
CA ILE A 36 8.83 1.68 6.06
C ILE A 36 8.01 1.51 7.34
N GLN A 37 6.97 2.34 7.48
CA GLN A 37 6.06 2.35 8.61
C GLN A 37 5.33 1.01 8.76
N PHE A 38 4.76 0.50 7.66
CA PHE A 38 4.17 -0.83 7.60
C PHE A 38 5.18 -1.94 7.92
N GLY A 39 6.41 -1.81 7.42
CA GLY A 39 7.50 -2.73 7.71
C GLY A 39 7.79 -2.83 9.21
N TYR A 40 7.93 -1.70 9.91
CA TYR A 40 8.16 -1.69 11.36
C TYR A 40 7.03 -2.37 12.13
N VAL A 41 5.78 -2.11 11.76
CA VAL A 41 4.62 -2.71 12.44
C VAL A 41 4.55 -4.22 12.19
N THR A 42 4.79 -4.67 10.96
CA THR A 42 4.60 -6.06 10.58
C THR A 42 5.80 -6.95 10.89
N LEU A 43 7.04 -6.52 10.64
CA LEU A 43 8.23 -7.36 10.87
C LEU A 43 8.47 -7.65 12.36
N PHE A 44 8.12 -6.70 13.23
CA PHE A 44 8.41 -6.76 14.67
C PHE A 44 7.15 -6.87 15.53
N ALA A 45 6.02 -7.30 14.95
CA ALA A 45 4.73 -7.36 15.63
C ALA A 45 4.78 -8.18 16.92
N SER A 46 5.47 -9.33 16.92
CA SER A 46 5.59 -10.20 18.11
C SER A 46 6.52 -9.65 19.19
N ALA A 47 7.47 -8.78 18.82
CA ALA A 47 8.44 -8.19 19.75
C ALA A 47 7.91 -6.89 20.38
N TYR A 48 7.20 -6.06 19.61
CA TYR A 48 6.72 -4.76 20.07
C TYR A 48 5.30 -4.44 19.58
N PRO A 49 4.26 -5.04 20.20
CA PRO A 49 2.86 -4.88 19.76
C PRO A 49 2.35 -3.43 19.91
N LEU A 50 2.92 -2.63 20.82
CA LEU A 50 2.57 -1.22 20.98
C LEU A 50 2.95 -0.35 19.77
N ALA A 51 3.83 -0.84 18.89
CA ALA A 51 4.17 -0.17 17.63
C ALA A 51 2.91 0.18 16.84
N SER A 52 1.98 -0.78 16.70
CA SER A 52 0.78 -0.61 15.89
C SER A 52 -0.09 0.55 16.40
N SER A 53 -0.27 0.67 17.71
CA SER A 53 -1.06 1.75 18.32
C SER A 53 -0.43 3.13 18.11
N ILE A 54 0.90 3.23 18.26
CA ILE A 54 1.63 4.48 18.00
C ILE A 54 1.48 4.87 16.52
N MET A 55 1.54 3.87 15.65
CA MET A 55 1.48 4.07 14.22
C MET A 55 0.13 4.57 13.72
N ILE A 56 -0.96 4.13 14.34
CA ILE A 56 -2.29 4.66 14.05
C ILE A 56 -2.34 6.17 14.33
N ILE A 57 -1.76 6.63 15.44
CA ILE A 57 -1.70 8.05 15.78
C ILE A 57 -0.83 8.80 14.76
N ALA A 58 0.33 8.25 14.41
CA ALA A 58 1.19 8.82 13.38
C ALA A 58 0.43 8.98 12.04
N ASN A 59 -0.29 7.95 11.58
CA ASN A 59 -1.11 8.00 10.37
C ASN A 59 -2.19 9.08 10.42
N LEU A 60 -2.82 9.30 11.57
CA LEU A 60 -3.83 10.36 11.73
C LEU A 60 -3.22 11.76 11.59
N VAL A 61 -2.02 11.96 12.12
CA VAL A 61 -1.27 13.21 11.96
C VAL A 61 -0.83 13.38 10.51
N GLU A 62 -0.31 12.31 9.90
CA GLU A 62 0.23 12.35 8.54
C GLU A 62 -0.84 12.68 7.51
N MET A 63 -2.05 12.09 7.61
CA MET A 63 -3.17 12.47 6.72
C MET A 63 -3.47 13.98 6.72
N ARG A 64 -3.29 14.65 7.87
CA ARG A 64 -3.47 16.11 7.98
C ARG A 64 -2.27 16.86 7.42
N SER A 65 -1.06 16.37 7.69
CA SER A 65 0.20 16.88 7.15
C SER A 65 0.20 16.86 5.62
N ASP A 66 -0.11 15.72 5.00
CA ASP A 66 -0.19 15.55 3.54
C ASP A 66 -1.23 16.45 2.89
N THR A 67 -2.41 16.57 3.51
CA THR A 67 -3.45 17.48 3.03
C THR A 67 -2.96 18.93 3.04
N PHE A 68 -2.22 19.33 4.08
CA PHE A 68 -1.63 20.66 4.18
C PHE A 68 -0.52 20.87 3.14
N LYS A 69 0.36 19.87 2.96
CA LYS A 69 1.44 19.86 1.96
C LYS A 69 0.89 20.08 0.55
N LEU A 70 -0.14 19.33 0.16
CA LEU A 70 -0.79 19.44 -1.15
C LEU A 70 -1.60 20.73 -1.35
N SER A 71 -2.13 21.31 -0.27
CA SER A 71 -3.00 22.50 -0.36
C SER A 71 -2.22 23.82 -0.32
N PHE A 72 -1.09 23.87 0.40
CA PHE A 72 -0.42 25.13 0.72
C PHE A 72 1.08 25.16 0.43
N ILE A 73 1.75 24.01 0.31
CA ILE A 73 3.22 23.94 0.15
C ILE A 73 3.60 23.64 -1.29
N CYS A 74 2.96 22.66 -1.92
CA CYS A 74 3.32 22.21 -3.26
C CYS A 74 2.48 22.89 -4.34
N ARG A 75 3.04 22.98 -5.55
CA ARG A 75 2.28 23.31 -6.75
C ARG A 75 1.25 22.22 -7.05
N LYS A 76 0.09 22.58 -7.61
CA LYS A 76 -0.93 21.61 -8.03
C LYS A 76 -0.32 20.50 -8.91
N PRO A 77 -0.37 19.22 -8.49
CA PRO A 77 0.16 18.12 -9.29
C PRO A 77 -0.72 17.86 -10.51
N ARG A 78 -0.11 17.32 -11.57
CA ARG A 78 -0.86 16.88 -12.75
C ARG A 78 -1.58 15.58 -12.43
N SER A 79 -2.86 15.49 -12.78
CA SER A 79 -3.62 14.26 -12.67
C SER A 79 -3.10 13.22 -13.66
N LEU A 80 -2.48 12.17 -13.15
CA LEU A 80 -2.10 10.98 -13.90
C LEU A 80 -3.12 9.88 -13.62
N ARG A 81 -3.55 9.17 -14.66
CA ARG A 81 -4.38 7.98 -14.49
C ARG A 81 -3.43 6.82 -14.17
N CYS A 82 -3.60 6.19 -13.02
CA CYS A 82 -2.87 5.00 -12.62
C CYS A 82 -3.86 3.90 -12.24
N ASP A 83 -3.57 2.68 -12.67
CA ASP A 83 -4.35 1.49 -12.31
C ASP A 83 -3.70 0.85 -11.08
N GLY A 84 -4.19 1.22 -9.90
CA GLY A 84 -3.77 0.65 -8.62
C GLY A 84 -2.38 1.09 -8.13
N LEU A 85 -1.84 0.33 -7.16
CA LEU A 85 -0.60 0.64 -6.45
C LEU A 85 0.69 0.26 -7.21
N GLY A 86 0.59 -0.52 -8.29
CA GLY A 86 1.75 -0.96 -9.08
C GLY A 86 2.81 -1.69 -8.25
N MET A 87 4.08 -1.26 -8.37
CA MET A 87 5.24 -1.87 -7.69
C MET A 87 5.10 -1.84 -6.15
N TRP A 88 4.46 -0.81 -5.60
CA TRP A 88 4.27 -0.67 -4.14
C TRP A 88 3.43 -1.82 -3.57
N GLY A 89 2.44 -2.30 -4.32
CA GLY A 89 1.66 -3.48 -3.92
C GLY A 89 2.50 -4.75 -3.85
N SER A 90 3.43 -4.91 -4.79
CA SER A 90 4.38 -6.04 -4.78
C SER A 90 5.34 -5.97 -3.58
N LEU A 91 5.82 -4.76 -3.24
CA LEU A 91 6.65 -4.53 -2.05
C LEU A 91 5.91 -4.86 -0.76
N LEU A 92 4.66 -4.40 -0.61
CA LEU A 92 3.81 -4.73 0.55
C LEU A 92 3.60 -6.25 0.68
N SER A 93 3.30 -6.94 -0.43
CA SER A 93 3.13 -8.41 -0.42
C SER A 93 4.44 -9.15 -0.07
N GLY A 94 5.58 -8.62 -0.51
CA GLY A 94 6.91 -9.08 -0.13
C GLY A 94 7.15 -8.91 1.37
N LEU A 95 6.86 -7.72 1.91
CA LEU A 95 7.00 -7.41 3.34
C LEU A 95 6.12 -8.30 4.22
N VAL A 96 4.88 -8.60 3.82
CA VAL A 96 4.01 -9.56 4.54
C VAL A 96 4.65 -10.95 4.60
N THR A 97 5.25 -11.40 3.49
CA THR A 97 5.92 -12.70 3.42
C THR A 97 7.16 -12.72 4.33
N LEU A 98 7.95 -11.66 4.30
CA LEU A 98 9.13 -11.51 5.16
C LEU A 98 8.74 -11.38 6.63
N SER A 99 7.65 -10.68 6.93
CA SER A 99 7.08 -10.55 8.27
C SER A 99 6.71 -11.89 8.88
N ALA A 100 6.09 -12.80 8.11
CA ALA A 100 5.81 -14.14 8.60
C ALA A 100 7.09 -14.87 9.06
N LEU A 101 8.15 -14.80 8.26
CA LEU A 101 9.45 -15.39 8.59
C LEU A 101 10.07 -14.73 9.83
N THR A 102 10.17 -13.40 9.87
CA THR A 102 10.78 -12.66 10.97
C THR A 102 10.06 -12.90 12.29
N ASN A 103 8.73 -12.87 12.31
CA ASN A 103 7.96 -13.12 13.53
C ASN A 103 8.09 -14.56 14.01
N CYS A 104 8.18 -15.55 13.10
CA CYS A 104 8.44 -16.95 13.48
C CYS A 104 9.83 -17.12 14.11
N LEU A 105 10.85 -16.45 13.57
CA LEU A 105 12.19 -16.48 14.14
C LEU A 105 12.25 -15.80 15.51
N ILE A 106 11.62 -14.63 15.66
CA ILE A 106 11.53 -13.94 16.97
C ILE A 106 10.83 -14.84 17.98
N PHE A 107 9.70 -15.45 17.59
CA PHE A 107 8.94 -16.35 18.45
C PHE A 107 9.78 -17.56 18.87
N GLY A 108 10.47 -18.19 17.93
CA GLY A 108 11.20 -19.44 18.13
C GLY A 108 12.57 -19.33 18.82
N PHE A 109 13.30 -18.24 18.59
CA PHE A 109 14.68 -18.09 19.06
C PHE A 109 14.87 -16.99 20.11
N THR A 110 14.08 -15.92 20.05
CA THR A 110 14.28 -14.74 20.90
C THR A 110 13.29 -14.67 22.06
N SER A 111 12.05 -15.15 21.85
CA SER A 111 10.99 -15.04 22.84
C SER A 111 10.98 -16.22 23.82
N GLY A 112 10.82 -15.93 25.12
CA GLY A 112 10.45 -16.92 26.13
C GLY A 112 9.00 -17.42 25.98
N GLN A 113 8.22 -16.88 25.02
CA GLN A 113 6.81 -17.22 24.84
C GLN A 113 6.64 -18.69 24.45
N LEU A 114 7.53 -19.23 23.62
CA LEU A 114 7.48 -20.65 23.25
C LEU A 114 7.77 -21.56 24.45
N MET A 115 8.62 -21.13 25.38
CA MET A 115 8.86 -21.82 26.64
C MET A 115 7.64 -21.75 27.57
N GLU A 116 6.98 -20.59 27.69
CA GLU A 116 5.75 -20.46 28.48
C GLU A 116 4.64 -21.37 27.94
N TRP A 117 4.52 -21.47 26.62
CA TRP A 117 3.49 -22.29 25.98
C TRP A 117 3.82 -23.78 25.99
N LEU A 118 5.10 -24.13 25.87
CA LEU A 118 5.58 -25.51 25.79
C LEU A 118 6.77 -25.74 26.74
N PRO A 119 6.57 -25.66 28.06
CA PRO A 119 7.64 -25.78 29.03
C PRO A 119 8.30 -27.17 28.98
N SER A 120 7.56 -28.19 28.54
CA SER A 120 8.06 -29.56 28.41
C SER A 120 9.17 -29.78 27.36
N LEU A 121 9.40 -28.79 26.48
CA LEU A 121 10.42 -28.83 25.43
C LEU A 121 11.76 -28.22 25.87
N TYR A 122 11.78 -27.51 27.00
CA TYR A 122 12.94 -26.76 27.49
C TYR A 122 13.39 -27.30 28.85
N THR A 123 14.69 -27.21 29.10
CA THR A 123 15.30 -27.50 30.40
C THR A 123 16.15 -26.32 30.81
N ILE A 124 16.09 -25.96 32.10
CA ILE A 124 16.94 -24.93 32.68
C ILE A 124 18.22 -25.62 33.15
N ASP A 125 19.37 -25.18 32.62
CA ASP A 125 20.69 -25.69 33.03
C ASP A 125 21.09 -25.12 34.42
N GLU A 126 22.06 -25.71 35.10
CA GLU A 126 22.54 -25.26 36.42
C GLU A 126 23.09 -23.82 36.40
N SER A 127 23.48 -23.32 35.22
CA SER A 127 23.91 -21.93 34.98
C SER A 127 22.77 -20.98 34.63
N ASP A 128 21.51 -21.37 34.85
CA ASP A 128 20.29 -20.62 34.50
C ASP A 128 20.17 -20.28 33.00
N HIS A 129 20.92 -21.02 32.17
CA HIS A 129 20.84 -20.90 30.72
C HIS A 129 19.76 -21.83 30.18
N MET A 130 18.90 -21.27 29.33
CA MET A 130 17.86 -22.01 28.63
C MET A 130 18.49 -22.96 27.60
N ARG A 131 18.20 -24.25 27.74
CA ARG A 131 18.63 -25.27 26.77
C ARG A 131 17.43 -26.07 26.29
N PHE A 132 17.49 -26.49 25.03
CA PHE A 132 16.52 -27.44 24.50
C PHE A 132 16.69 -28.77 25.23
N SER A 133 15.57 -29.37 25.66
CA SER A 133 15.59 -30.68 26.30
C SER A 133 16.22 -31.72 25.35
N ASP A 134 17.07 -32.60 25.90
CA ASP A 134 17.72 -33.65 25.14
C ASP A 134 16.68 -34.44 24.30
N ASN A 135 16.97 -34.59 23.01
CA ASN A 135 16.11 -35.21 21.98
C ASN A 135 14.82 -34.47 21.58
N LYS A 136 14.56 -33.24 22.07
CA LYS A 136 13.35 -32.47 21.70
C LYS A 136 13.60 -31.21 20.86
N GLY A 137 14.86 -30.81 20.63
CA GLY A 137 15.18 -29.64 19.81
C GLY A 137 14.64 -29.71 18.37
N TRP A 138 14.57 -30.91 17.79
CA TRP A 138 13.98 -31.10 16.46
C TRP A 138 12.47 -30.78 16.41
N LEU A 139 11.74 -31.02 17.51
CA LEU A 139 10.31 -30.69 17.61
C LEU A 139 10.09 -29.17 17.60
N VAL A 140 10.97 -28.41 18.27
CA VAL A 140 10.91 -26.94 18.29
C VAL A 140 11.08 -26.38 16.88
N ILE A 141 12.09 -26.86 16.14
CA ILE A 141 12.32 -26.45 14.75
C ILE A 141 11.12 -26.82 13.86
N PHE A 142 10.56 -28.02 14.05
CA PHE A 142 9.38 -28.47 13.31
C PHE A 142 8.16 -27.59 13.61
N ILE A 143 7.93 -27.20 14.87
CA ILE A 143 6.85 -26.29 15.26
C ILE A 143 7.04 -24.91 14.61
N ILE A 144 8.24 -24.34 14.67
CA ILE A 144 8.54 -23.02 14.08
C ILE A 144 8.28 -23.05 12.57
N PHE A 145 8.78 -24.08 11.88
CA PHE A 145 8.54 -24.25 10.44
C PHE A 145 7.05 -24.48 10.15
N GLY A 146 6.35 -25.27 10.96
CA GLY A 146 4.91 -25.50 10.84
C GLY A 146 4.10 -24.22 10.97
N VAL A 147 4.42 -23.36 11.95
CA VAL A 147 3.78 -22.05 12.14
C VAL A 147 4.07 -21.14 10.95
N GLU A 148 5.31 -21.08 10.47
CA GLU A 148 5.68 -20.29 9.29
C GLU A 148 4.87 -20.72 8.06
N ARG A 149 4.79 -22.03 7.79
CA ARG A 149 3.99 -22.56 6.67
C ARG A 149 2.50 -22.30 6.84
N ALA A 150 1.98 -22.33 8.07
CA ALA A 150 0.58 -22.02 8.35
C ALA A 150 0.27 -20.53 8.09
N LEU A 151 1.17 -19.61 8.45
CA LEU A 151 1.02 -18.18 8.15
C LEU A 151 1.05 -17.92 6.63
N LEU A 152 1.98 -18.55 5.91
CA LEU A 152 2.04 -18.44 4.45
C LEU A 152 0.80 -19.05 3.77
N PHE A 153 0.32 -20.19 4.27
CA PHE A 153 -0.92 -20.80 3.80
C PHE A 153 -2.12 -19.88 4.05
N THR A 154 -2.17 -19.22 5.20
CA THR A 154 -3.22 -18.24 5.52
C THR A 154 -3.20 -17.07 4.54
N LYS A 155 -2.02 -16.54 4.20
CA LYS A 155 -1.88 -15.52 3.14
C LYS A 155 -2.46 -16.03 1.81
N LEU A 156 -2.13 -17.25 1.41
CA LEU A 156 -2.64 -17.84 0.17
C LEU A 156 -4.16 -18.04 0.21
N LEU A 157 -4.70 -18.49 1.34
CA LEU A 157 -6.13 -18.67 1.53
C LEU A 157 -6.86 -17.32 1.40
N ILE A 158 -6.36 -16.27 2.05
CA ILE A 158 -6.95 -14.92 1.95
C ILE A 158 -6.97 -14.46 0.49
N ASN A 159 -5.87 -14.62 -0.24
CA ASN A 159 -5.81 -14.27 -1.67
C ASN A 159 -6.74 -15.13 -2.55
N ALA A 160 -7.08 -16.35 -2.12
CA ALA A 160 -7.98 -17.23 -2.87
C ALA A 160 -9.46 -16.97 -2.54
N VAL A 161 -9.77 -16.52 -1.32
CA VAL A 161 -11.14 -16.30 -0.84
C VAL A 161 -11.63 -14.89 -1.16
N ILE A 162 -10.77 -13.88 -1.08
CA ILE A 162 -11.15 -12.49 -1.33
C ILE A 162 -10.97 -12.18 -2.82
N PRO A 163 -12.07 -11.93 -3.57
CA PRO A 163 -11.97 -11.54 -4.97
C PRO A 163 -11.39 -10.11 -5.08
N ASP A 164 -10.52 -9.90 -6.08
CA ASP A 164 -9.89 -8.60 -6.33
C ASP A 164 -10.89 -7.51 -6.76
N ILE A 165 -12.03 -7.91 -7.33
CA ILE A 165 -13.09 -7.01 -7.80
C ILE A 165 -14.40 -7.39 -7.11
N PRO A 166 -15.05 -6.47 -6.39
CA PRO A 166 -16.33 -6.74 -5.74
C PRO A 166 -17.47 -6.87 -6.77
N GLU A 167 -18.53 -7.61 -6.41
CA GLU A 167 -19.66 -7.91 -7.29
C GLU A 167 -20.35 -6.64 -7.82
N ASP A 168 -20.58 -5.64 -6.95
CA ASP A 168 -21.23 -4.37 -7.34
C ASP A 168 -20.48 -3.64 -8.47
N VAL A 169 -19.14 -3.72 -8.46
CA VAL A 169 -18.29 -3.09 -9.47
C VAL A 169 -18.28 -3.92 -10.75
N MET A 170 -18.35 -5.25 -10.64
CA MET A 170 -18.49 -6.15 -11.78
C MET A 170 -19.77 -5.88 -12.54
N ASP A 171 -20.89 -5.74 -11.84
CA ASP A 171 -22.20 -5.46 -12.44
C ASP A 171 -22.19 -4.11 -13.18
N GLU A 172 -21.57 -3.09 -12.59
CA GLU A 172 -21.44 -1.77 -13.22
C GLU A 172 -20.51 -1.78 -14.43
N LEU A 173 -19.40 -2.54 -14.37
CA LEU A 173 -18.50 -2.75 -15.51
C LEU A 173 -19.23 -3.46 -16.65
N GLN A 174 -19.97 -4.53 -16.34
CA GLN A 174 -20.79 -5.25 -17.32
C GLN A 174 -21.84 -4.33 -17.96
N ARG A 175 -22.51 -3.50 -17.16
CA ARG A 175 -23.47 -2.52 -17.65
C ARG A 175 -22.82 -1.52 -18.61
N LYS A 176 -21.64 -0.99 -18.27
CA LYS A 176 -20.89 -0.08 -19.14
C LYS A 176 -20.47 -0.73 -20.44
N HIS A 177 -19.98 -1.97 -20.37
CA HIS A 177 -19.62 -2.75 -21.56
C HIS A 177 -20.83 -2.97 -22.48
N PHE A 178 -21.98 -3.34 -21.92
CA PHE A 178 -23.21 -3.54 -22.69
C PHE A 178 -23.66 -2.25 -23.41
N VAL A 179 -23.64 -1.11 -22.73
CA VAL A 179 -24.03 0.18 -23.34
C VAL A 179 -23.07 0.57 -24.48
N GLN A 180 -21.75 0.37 -24.29
CA GLN A 180 -20.77 0.65 -25.34
C GLN A 180 -20.94 -0.26 -26.57
N GLU A 181 -21.28 -1.54 -26.37
CA GLU A 181 -21.59 -2.45 -27.47
C GLU A 181 -22.85 -2.02 -28.24
N GLU A 182 -23.90 -1.55 -27.56
CA GLU A 182 -25.10 -1.04 -28.22
C GLU A 182 -24.82 0.26 -29.01
N GLU A 183 -24.01 1.17 -28.46
CA GLU A 183 -23.60 2.41 -29.15
C GLU A 183 -22.82 2.10 -30.43
N SER A 184 -21.86 1.17 -30.37
CA SER A 184 -21.09 0.75 -31.56
C SER A 184 -21.97 0.10 -32.64
N ARG A 185 -22.90 -0.78 -32.26
CA ARG A 185 -23.86 -1.39 -33.21
C ARG A 185 -24.78 -0.36 -33.85
N GLN A 186 -25.24 0.63 -33.08
CA GLN A 186 -26.06 1.72 -33.62
C GLN A 186 -25.27 2.58 -34.60
N TYR A 187 -24.02 2.89 -34.29
CA TYR A 187 -23.13 3.63 -35.18
C TYR A 187 -22.91 2.90 -36.50
N GLU A 188 -22.65 1.59 -36.47
CA GLU A 188 -22.50 0.76 -37.67
C GLU A 188 -23.79 0.69 -38.52
N ARG A 189 -24.96 0.52 -37.89
CA ARG A 189 -26.25 0.57 -38.58
C ARG A 189 -26.50 1.93 -39.24
N GLY A 190 -26.13 3.02 -38.57
CA GLY A 190 -26.20 4.37 -39.10
C GLY A 190 -25.34 4.55 -40.35
N LEU A 191 -24.09 4.10 -40.32
CA LEU A 191 -23.17 4.14 -41.47
C LEU A 191 -23.68 3.28 -42.64
N GLY A 192 -24.22 2.09 -42.37
CA GLY A 192 -24.80 1.22 -43.39
C GLY A 192 -25.99 1.86 -44.13
N ASN A 193 -26.87 2.55 -43.39
CA ASN A 193 -28.02 3.25 -43.98
C ASN A 193 -27.61 4.43 -44.86
N VAL A 194 -26.61 5.22 -44.45
CA VAL A 194 -26.08 6.34 -45.25
C VAL A 194 -25.38 5.85 -46.52
N ASN A 195 -24.63 4.75 -46.45
CA ASN A 195 -24.00 4.17 -47.63
C ASN A 195 -25.02 3.62 -48.64
N ASN A 196 -26.15 3.08 -48.16
CA ASN A 196 -27.22 2.62 -49.05
C ASN A 196 -27.98 3.79 -49.69
N SER A 197 -28.23 4.90 -48.99
CA SER A 197 -28.90 6.07 -49.58
C SER A 197 -28.07 6.73 -50.68
N ASN A 198 -26.75 6.85 -50.48
CA ASN A 198 -25.84 7.43 -51.47
C ASN A 198 -25.64 6.56 -52.73
N LYS A 199 -26.08 5.30 -52.70
CA LYS A 199 -25.99 4.36 -53.82
C LYS A 199 -27.29 4.32 -54.65
N SER A 200 -28.37 4.86 -54.09
CA SER A 200 -29.70 4.92 -54.70
C SER A 200 -30.03 6.25 -55.38
N ASP A 201 -29.19 7.28 -55.18
CA ASP A 201 -29.17 8.53 -55.94
C ASP A 201 -28.16 8.44 -57.10
#